data_AF-A0A392P158-F1
#
_entry.id   AF-A0A392P158-F1
#
_cell.length_a   1.000
_cell.length_b   1.000
_cell.length_c   1.000
_cell.angle_alpha   90.00
_cell.angle_beta   90.00
_cell.angle_gamma   90.00
#
_symmetry.space_group_name_H-M   'P 1'
#
loop_
_entity.id
_entity.type
_entity.pdbx_description
1 polymer ?
#
loop_
_entity_poly.entity_id
_entity_poly.type
_entity_poly.pdbx_seq_one_letter_code
_entity_poly.pdbx_strand_id
1 'polypeptide(L)'
;SAAELSAHTNGADDDMTEYTNSLRNGILEAYSGIFQGFKGSPKAQLLMPYAQHVLQFLDSLYMEKDMDDVVTKAAIGVLGDLADTLGGAAGSLIQQSVSSKDFLKECLSSEDHLIKESAEWAKLTISRAISY
;
A
#
# COMPACT_ATOMS: atom_id res chain seq x y z
N SER A 1 -3.47 15.94 -5.31
CA SER A 1 -4.50 14.90 -5.49
C SER A 1 -5.13 14.60 -4.13
N ALA A 2 -6.23 13.84 -4.05
CA ALA A 2 -6.81 13.46 -2.74
C ALA A 2 -5.81 12.66 -1.88
N ALA A 3 -4.95 11.85 -2.51
CA ALA A 3 -3.88 11.10 -1.86
C ALA A 3 -2.78 12.01 -1.26
N GLU A 4 -2.41 13.08 -1.95
CA GLU A 4 -1.45 14.07 -1.40
C GLU A 4 -2.06 14.85 -0.22
N LEU A 5 -3.36 15.16 -0.29
CA LEU A 5 -4.05 15.86 0.79
C LEU A 5 -4.19 14.97 2.03
N SER A 6 -4.52 13.69 1.84
CA SER A 6 -4.70 12.74 2.95
C SER A 6 -3.39 12.26 3.56
N ALA A 7 -2.25 12.51 2.91
CA ALA A 7 -0.95 12.13 3.44
C ALA A 7 -0.58 12.90 4.72
N HIS A 8 -1.11 14.11 4.94
CA HIS A 8 -0.66 15.03 6.00
C HIS A 8 -1.73 15.29 7.09
N THR A 9 -1.38 15.15 8.38
CA THR A 9 -2.31 15.41 9.53
C THR A 9 -1.97 16.62 10.41
N ASN A 10 -1.06 17.51 10.00
CA ASN A 10 -0.52 18.64 10.79
C ASN A 10 -1.51 19.32 11.78
N GLY A 11 -1.46 18.93 13.06
CA GLY A 11 -2.15 19.61 14.16
C GLY A 11 -3.67 19.42 14.19
N ALA A 12 -4.17 18.34 13.58
CA ALA A 12 -5.57 17.94 13.60
C ALA A 12 -6.05 17.54 15.01
N ASP A 13 -7.26 17.99 15.37
CA ASP A 13 -8.02 17.43 16.50
C ASP A 13 -8.50 16.00 16.14
N ASP A 14 -8.96 15.23 17.14
CA ASP A 14 -9.27 13.80 17.01
C ASP A 14 -10.26 13.51 15.85
N ASP A 15 -11.30 14.33 15.72
CA ASP A 15 -12.28 14.26 14.62
C ASP A 15 -11.63 14.40 13.22
N MET A 16 -10.61 15.24 13.10
CA MET A 16 -9.91 15.47 11.84
C MET A 16 -8.95 14.31 11.52
N THR A 17 -8.39 13.65 12.54
CA THR A 17 -7.60 12.43 12.38
C THR A 17 -8.47 11.27 11.91
N GLU A 18 -9.64 11.06 12.52
CA GLU A 18 -10.60 10.03 12.10
C GLU A 18 -11.09 10.25 10.65
N TYR A 19 -11.40 11.50 10.31
CA TYR A 19 -11.76 11.87 8.94
C TYR A 19 -10.62 11.55 7.96
N THR A 20 -9.37 11.90 8.34
CA THR A 20 -8.21 11.67 7.48
C THR A 20 -7.96 10.18 7.28
N ASN A 21 -8.06 9.36 8.33
CA ASN A 21 -7.94 7.91 8.19
C ASN A 21 -9.08 7.29 7.37
N SER A 22 -10.31 7.78 7.52
CA SER A 22 -11.44 7.37 6.66
C SER A 22 -11.17 7.69 5.18
N LEU A 23 -10.61 8.87 4.88
CA LEU A 23 -10.23 9.26 3.52
C LEU A 23 -9.07 8.41 2.98
N ARG A 24 -8.03 8.16 3.79
CA ARG A 24 -6.92 7.27 3.44
C ARG A 24 -7.43 5.87 3.10
N ASN A 25 -8.30 5.30 3.93
CA ASN A 25 -8.89 3.99 3.68
C ASN A 25 -9.67 3.95 2.35
N GLY A 26 -10.54 4.93 2.09
CA GLY A 26 -11.28 5.00 0.82
C GLY A 26 -10.38 5.09 -0.43
N ILE A 27 -9.24 5.80 -0.34
CA ILE A 27 -8.26 5.88 -1.42
C ILE A 27 -7.55 4.53 -1.61
N LEU A 28 -7.15 3.87 -0.51
CA LEU A 28 -6.49 2.57 -0.55
C LEU A 28 -7.41 1.47 -1.11
N GLU A 29 -8.68 1.46 -0.71
CA GLU A 29 -9.69 0.56 -1.28
C GLU A 29 -9.87 0.79 -2.79
N ALA A 30 -9.88 2.05 -3.24
CA ALA A 30 -9.96 2.36 -4.66
C ALA A 30 -8.72 1.83 -5.43
N TYR A 31 -7.52 2.00 -4.89
CA TYR A 31 -6.31 1.43 -5.50
C TYR A 31 -6.36 -0.10 -5.54
N SER A 32 -6.74 -0.74 -4.44
CA SER A 32 -6.90 -2.20 -4.35
C SER A 32 -7.89 -2.71 -5.41
N GLY A 33 -9.06 -2.07 -5.52
CA GLY A 33 -10.08 -2.42 -6.53
C GLY A 33 -9.58 -2.25 -7.98
N ILE A 34 -8.81 -1.20 -8.27
CA ILE A 34 -8.20 -1.01 -9.59
C ILE A 34 -7.20 -2.12 -9.90
N PHE A 35 -6.27 -2.42 -8.99
CA PHE A 35 -5.26 -3.46 -9.21
C PHE A 35 -5.91 -4.84 -9.39
N GLN A 36 -6.79 -5.22 -8.47
CA GLN A 36 -7.49 -6.50 -8.54
C GLN A 36 -8.36 -6.61 -9.79
N GLY A 37 -9.01 -5.53 -10.23
CA GLY A 37 -9.79 -5.49 -11.46
C GLY A 37 -8.97 -5.67 -12.74
N PHE A 38 -7.68 -5.33 -12.71
CA PHE A 38 -6.74 -5.52 -13.83
C PHE A 38 -5.91 -6.80 -13.73
N LYS A 39 -5.90 -7.47 -12.59
CA LYS A 39 -5.12 -8.69 -12.38
C LYS A 39 -5.44 -9.76 -13.43
N GLY A 40 -4.40 -10.33 -14.04
CA GLY A 40 -4.53 -11.34 -15.10
C GLY A 40 -5.03 -10.80 -16.45
N SER A 41 -5.35 -9.51 -16.54
CA SER A 41 -5.73 -8.86 -17.79
C SER A 41 -4.49 -8.53 -18.64
N PRO A 42 -4.56 -8.64 -19.98
CA PRO A 42 -3.51 -8.12 -20.86
C PRO A 42 -3.33 -6.60 -20.73
N LYS A 43 -4.28 -5.91 -20.09
CA LYS A 43 -4.24 -4.47 -19.83
C LYS A 43 -3.55 -4.08 -18.52
N ALA A 44 -3.09 -5.02 -17.69
CA ALA A 44 -2.44 -4.72 -16.41
C ALA A 44 -1.26 -3.74 -16.56
N GLN A 45 -0.50 -3.87 -17.65
CA GLN A 45 0.64 -3.00 -17.96
C GLN A 45 0.27 -1.52 -18.15
N LEU A 46 -1.01 -1.18 -18.41
CA LEU A 46 -1.48 0.21 -18.47
C LEU A 46 -1.38 0.92 -17.12
N LEU A 47 -1.29 0.18 -16.01
CA LEU A 47 -1.15 0.73 -14.66
C LEU A 47 0.31 1.04 -14.29
N MET A 48 1.29 0.51 -15.04
CA MET A 48 2.71 0.67 -14.72
C MET A 48 3.17 2.14 -14.58
N PRO A 49 2.73 3.10 -15.42
CA PRO A 49 3.09 4.50 -15.25
C PRO A 49 2.65 5.11 -13.90
N TYR A 50 1.68 4.51 -13.22
CA TYR A 50 1.15 4.98 -11.93
C TYR A 50 1.75 4.26 -10.72
N ALA A 51 2.48 3.15 -10.94
CA ALA A 51 3.03 2.32 -9.87
C ALA A 51 3.93 3.11 -8.90
N GLN A 52 4.77 3.99 -9.45
CA GLN A 52 5.66 4.84 -8.64
C GLN A 52 4.88 5.83 -7.77
N HIS A 53 3.80 6.42 -8.29
CA HIS A 53 2.95 7.34 -7.52
C HIS A 53 2.21 6.63 -6.39
N VAL A 54 1.76 5.39 -6.61
CA VAL A 54 1.15 4.58 -5.54
C VAL A 54 2.17 4.27 -4.45
N LEU A 55 3.39 3.87 -4.82
CA LEU A 55 4.46 3.63 -3.85
C LEU A 55 4.83 4.89 -3.06
N GLN A 56 4.88 6.05 -3.70
CA GLN A 56 5.10 7.34 -3.04
C GLN A 56 3.99 7.68 -2.04
N PHE A 57 2.74 7.37 -2.37
CA PHE A 57 1.63 7.55 -1.43
C PHE A 57 1.78 6.63 -0.21
N LEU A 58 2.04 5.33 -0.41
CA LEU A 58 2.27 4.39 0.68
C LEU A 58 3.47 4.80 1.56
N ASP A 59 4.55 5.29 0.93
CA ASP A 59 5.71 5.84 1.64
C ASP A 59 5.34 7.03 2.52
N SER A 60 4.56 7.98 1.99
CA SER A 60 4.10 9.14 2.76
C SER A 60 3.27 8.75 3.98
N LEU A 61 2.36 7.78 3.83
CA LEU A 61 1.56 7.27 4.94
C LEU A 61 2.43 6.61 6.03
N TYR A 62 3.43 5.83 5.61
CA TYR A 62 4.36 5.18 6.52
C TYR A 62 5.26 6.17 7.26
N MET A 63 5.72 7.24 6.58
CA MET A 63 6.58 8.25 7.18
C MET A 63 5.88 9.11 8.23
N GLU A 64 4.58 9.42 8.05
CA GLU A 64 3.82 10.21 9.02
C GLU A 64 3.54 9.45 10.32
N LYS A 65 3.54 8.11 10.28
CA LYS A 65 3.33 7.22 11.45
C LYS A 65 2.05 7.49 12.24
N ASP A 66 1.01 7.98 11.56
CA ASP A 66 -0.28 8.34 12.14
C ASP A 66 -1.42 7.55 11.47
N MET A 67 -1.15 6.29 11.13
CA MET A 67 -2.15 5.38 10.56
C MET A 67 -2.76 4.55 11.68
N ASP A 68 -4.09 4.41 11.65
CA ASP A 68 -4.75 3.38 12.45
C ASP A 68 -4.53 1.98 11.85
N ASP A 69 -4.99 0.96 12.57
CA ASP A 69 -4.84 -0.44 12.17
C ASP A 69 -5.56 -0.76 10.85
N VAL A 70 -6.67 -0.08 10.56
CA VAL A 70 -7.47 -0.28 9.34
C VAL A 70 -6.70 0.23 8.13
N VAL A 71 -6.19 1.46 8.20
CA VAL A 71 -5.37 2.09 7.17
C VAL A 71 -4.08 1.32 6.99
N THR A 72 -3.43 0.89 8.07
CA THR A 72 -2.20 0.09 8.02
C THR A 72 -2.42 -1.22 7.26
N LYS A 73 -3.48 -1.96 7.60
CA LYS A 73 -3.87 -3.19 6.89
C LYS A 73 -4.18 -2.93 5.42
N ALA A 74 -4.93 -1.89 5.11
CA ALA A 74 -5.28 -1.54 3.72
C ALA A 74 -4.02 -1.16 2.91
N ALA A 75 -3.11 -0.38 3.50
CA ALA A 75 -1.88 0.07 2.86
C ALA A 75 -0.94 -1.10 2.52
N ILE A 76 -0.74 -2.04 3.45
CA ILE A 76 0.08 -3.22 3.17
C ILE A 76 -0.59 -4.16 2.15
N GLY A 77 -1.93 -4.22 2.15
CA GLY A 77 -2.73 -4.87 1.11
C GLY A 77 -2.48 -4.28 -0.28
N VAL A 78 -2.54 -2.95 -0.42
CA VAL A 78 -2.26 -2.28 -1.71
C VAL A 78 -0.84 -2.55 -2.21
N LEU A 79 0.15 -2.61 -1.31
CA LEU A 79 1.52 -2.99 -1.70
C LEU A 79 1.58 -4.40 -2.30
N GLY A 80 0.84 -5.35 -1.70
CA GLY A 80 0.71 -6.71 -2.22
C GLY A 80 -0.06 -6.79 -3.53
N ASP A 81 -1.16 -6.04 -3.67
CA ASP A 81 -1.98 -5.96 -4.90
C ASP A 81 -1.16 -5.41 -6.07
N LEU A 82 -0.35 -4.39 -5.83
CA LEU A 82 0.56 -3.80 -6.81
C LEU A 82 1.54 -4.87 -7.34
N ALA A 83 2.17 -5.63 -6.46
CA ALA A 83 3.10 -6.69 -6.82
C ALA A 83 2.41 -7.83 -7.58
N ASP A 84 1.24 -8.26 -7.11
CA ASP A 84 0.48 -9.37 -7.69
C ASP A 84 -0.13 -9.02 -9.06
N THR A 85 -0.41 -7.75 -9.30
CA THR A 85 -0.99 -7.27 -10.57
C THR A 85 0.07 -6.98 -11.63
N LEU A 86 1.20 -6.38 -11.24
CA LEU A 86 2.22 -5.90 -12.18
C LEU A 86 3.47 -6.78 -12.28
N GLY A 87 3.59 -7.79 -11.43
CA GLY A 87 4.67 -8.77 -11.49
C GLY A 87 6.06 -8.15 -11.35
N GLY A 88 7.05 -8.68 -12.07
CA GLY A 88 8.47 -8.32 -11.89
C GLY A 88 8.80 -6.84 -12.07
N ALA A 89 8.01 -6.11 -12.87
CA ALA A 89 8.18 -4.66 -13.00
C ALA A 89 7.90 -3.92 -11.67
N ALA A 90 6.81 -4.25 -10.98
CA ALA A 90 6.53 -3.73 -9.64
C ALA A 90 7.45 -4.35 -8.58
N GLY A 91 7.76 -5.65 -8.67
CA GLY A 91 8.70 -6.31 -7.78
C GLY A 91 10.06 -5.60 -7.71
N SER A 92 10.58 -5.16 -8.86
CA SER A 92 11.82 -4.39 -8.96
C SER A 92 11.71 -3.01 -8.27
N LEU A 93 10.59 -2.30 -8.46
CA LEU A 93 10.36 -1.01 -7.80
C LEU A 93 10.27 -1.16 -6.26
N ILE A 94 9.51 -2.16 -5.80
CA ILE A 94 9.37 -2.45 -4.36
C ILE A 94 10.73 -2.85 -3.75
N GLN A 95 11.57 -3.58 -4.49
CA GLN A 95 12.92 -3.92 -4.03
C GLN A 95 13.86 -2.71 -3.93
N GLN A 96 13.64 -1.65 -4.69
CA GLN A 96 14.45 -0.43 -4.59
C GLN A 96 13.96 0.49 -3.47
N SER A 97 12.70 0.36 -3.04
CA SER A 97 12.12 1.13 -1.96
C SER A 97 12.52 0.59 -0.58
N VAL A 98 13.29 1.37 0.16
CA VAL A 98 13.67 1.04 1.55
C VAL A 98 12.45 1.07 2.47
N SER A 99 11.63 2.12 2.36
CA SER A 99 10.44 2.28 3.19
C SER A 99 9.41 1.19 2.98
N SER A 100 9.20 0.72 1.75
CA SER A 100 8.29 -0.41 1.50
C SER A 100 8.77 -1.70 2.17
N LYS A 101 10.08 -1.93 2.26
CA LYS A 101 10.66 -3.09 2.96
C LYS A 101 10.52 -2.97 4.47
N ASP A 102 10.80 -1.79 5.01
CA ASP A 102 10.68 -1.53 6.45
C ASP A 102 9.21 -1.61 6.89
N PHE A 103 8.29 -1.00 6.12
CA PHE A 103 6.86 -1.09 6.35
C PHE A 103 6.36 -2.54 6.36
N LEU A 104 6.74 -3.35 5.34
CA LEU A 104 6.39 -4.76 5.31
C LEU A 104 6.92 -5.52 6.54
N LYS A 105 8.16 -5.25 6.96
CA LYS A 105 8.78 -5.90 8.12
C LYS A 105 8.06 -5.53 9.42
N GLU A 106 7.64 -4.28 9.57
CA GLU A 106 6.88 -3.80 10.71
C GLU A 106 5.51 -4.48 10.76
N CYS A 107 4.76 -4.52 9.65
CA CYS A 107 3.47 -5.20 9.59
C CYS A 107 3.57 -6.71 9.86
N LEU A 108 4.64 -7.38 9.40
CA LEU A 108 4.92 -8.79 9.71
C LEU A 108 5.20 -9.05 11.20
N SER A 109 5.63 -8.02 11.92
CA SER A 109 5.92 -8.07 13.35
C SER A 109 4.77 -7.55 14.22
N SER A 110 3.64 -7.14 13.60
CA SER A 110 2.48 -6.61 14.30
C SER A 110 1.86 -7.64 15.26
N GLU A 111 1.35 -7.15 16.39
CA GLU A 111 0.53 -7.94 17.32
C GLU A 111 -0.92 -8.11 16.81
N ASP A 112 -1.37 -7.23 15.90
CA ASP A 112 -2.66 -7.39 15.23
C ASP A 112 -2.56 -8.51 14.17
N HIS A 113 -3.37 -9.55 14.38
CA HIS A 113 -3.36 -10.73 13.52
C HIS A 113 -3.82 -10.44 12.08
N LEU A 114 -4.73 -9.48 11.88
CA LEU A 114 -5.25 -9.12 10.55
C LEU A 114 -4.22 -8.31 9.74
N ILE A 115 -3.49 -7.41 10.40
CA ILE A 115 -2.35 -6.69 9.77
C ILE A 115 -1.28 -7.71 9.38
N LYS A 116 -0.93 -8.60 10.30
CA LYS A 116 0.10 -9.62 10.07
C LYS A 116 -0.27 -10.58 8.95
N GLU A 117 -1.51 -11.07 8.91
CA GLU A 117 -2.01 -11.92 7.83
C GLU A 117 -1.93 -11.22 6.46
N SER A 118 -2.33 -9.95 6.39
CA SER A 118 -2.23 -9.15 5.16
C SER A 118 -0.77 -8.96 4.73
N ALA A 119 0.13 -8.73 5.68
CA ALA A 119 1.56 -8.59 5.42
C ALA A 119 2.21 -9.90 4.96
N GLU A 120 1.82 -11.04 5.52
CA GLU A 120 2.28 -12.37 5.08
C GLU A 120 1.86 -12.65 3.63
N TRP A 121 0.63 -12.29 3.27
CA TRP A 121 0.15 -12.35 1.90
C TRP A 121 0.95 -11.41 0.97
N ALA A 122 1.14 -10.15 1.35
CA ALA A 122 1.91 -9.19 0.56
C ALA A 122 3.35 -9.66 0.36
N LYS A 123 4.00 -10.22 1.41
CA LYS A 123 5.34 -10.81 1.31
C LYS A 123 5.38 -11.92 0.27
N LEU A 124 4.37 -12.80 0.25
CA LEU A 124 4.29 -13.90 -0.70
C LEU A 124 4.17 -13.40 -2.15
N THR A 125 3.30 -12.44 -2.41
CA THR A 125 3.11 -11.90 -3.77
C THR A 125 4.32 -11.11 -4.24
N ILE A 126 4.92 -10.29 -3.37
CA ILE A 126 6.17 -9.57 -3.66
C ILE A 126 7.30 -10.56 -3.97
N SER A 127 7.45 -11.62 -3.18
CA SER A 127 8.49 -12.63 -3.41
C SER A 127 8.30 -13.34 -4.76
N ARG A 128 7.05 -13.64 -5.14
CA ARG A 128 6.73 -14.18 -6.46
C ARG A 128 7.09 -13.19 -7.56
N ALA A 129 6.69 -11.92 -7.43
CA ALA A 129 6.98 -10.88 -8.40
C ALA A 129 8.48 -10.73 -8.67
N ILE A 130 9.34 -10.83 -7.64
CA ILE A 130 10.80 -10.70 -7.78
C ILE A 130 11.46 -11.94 -8.39
N SER A 131 10.83 -13.11 -8.26
CA SER A 131 11.41 -14.38 -8.70
C SER A 131 11.24 -14.65 -10.21
N TYR A 132 10.52 -13.78 -10.93
CA TYR A 132 10.32 -13.83 -12.38
C TYR A 132 11.11 -12.73 -13.08
#